data_AF-A0A8H4VQD4-F1
#
_entry.id   AF-A0A8H4VQD4-F1
#
_cell.length_a   1.000
_cell.length_b   1.000
_cell.length_c   1.000
_cell.angle_alpha   90.00
_cell.angle_beta   90.00
_cell.angle_gamma   90.00
#
_symmetry.space_group_name_H-M   'P 1'
#
loop_
_entity.id
_entity.type
_entity.pdbx_description
1 polymer ?
#
loop_
_entity_poly.entity_id
_entity_poly.type
_entity_poly.pdbx_seq_one_letter_code
_entity_poly.pdbx_strand_id
1 'polypeptide(L)'
;MVIAERSSTWSEKGKDSLRHLSSLGSTFTSQSKDELEAAYQPGYDKFEYECYQRYPDGWPRVAAFMDGCDSFGIFRRFGQCHSRLLLLRMTNIQDIEKQLLDLDKSDEEGDKAWRLKNRYHKEGFDTKKRELEAKLETELLAYVPLLKNYQYLKSLDQAPEKDHDSLFKWIWANKPLDEGEYDWIYHPEDFISIVAPQQNRIEVLIRRHLNARPKTFLKVYFPPVPQSQLKPGYDYHGDRQQGRNYDIKVVKRGCARHHKAFLLF
;
A
#
# COMPACT_ATOMS: atom_id res chain seq x y z
N MET A 1 -65.78 48.92 1.53
CA MET A 1 -66.32 48.96 2.90
C MET A 1 -65.65 47.82 3.68
N VAL A 2 -64.78 48.18 4.64
CA VAL A 2 -64.24 47.40 5.79
C VAL A 2 -63.46 46.11 5.43
N ILE A 3 -62.14 46.13 5.26
CA ILE A 3 -61.05 45.95 6.26
C ILE A 3 -61.29 44.81 7.26
N ALA A 4 -60.53 43.71 7.11
CA ALA A 4 -60.16 42.82 8.19
C ALA A 4 -58.64 42.61 8.17
N GLU A 5 -57.98 43.07 9.22
CA GLU A 5 -56.60 42.74 9.56
C GLU A 5 -56.47 41.26 9.92
N ARG A 6 -55.32 40.65 9.58
CA ARG A 6 -54.58 39.86 10.59
C ARG A 6 -53.13 39.62 10.21
N SER A 7 -52.31 40.03 11.17
CA SER A 7 -50.86 40.00 11.34
C SER A 7 -50.19 38.62 11.26
N SER A 8 -48.99 38.64 10.68
CA SER A 8 -47.76 37.90 11.00
C SER A 8 -47.82 36.71 11.96
N THR A 9 -47.52 35.52 11.42
CA THR A 9 -46.90 34.41 12.17
C THR A 9 -45.76 33.80 11.34
N TRP A 10 -44.72 34.60 11.09
CA TRP A 10 -43.38 34.07 10.90
C TRP A 10 -42.73 33.95 12.28
N SER A 11 -41.97 32.87 12.52
CA SER A 11 -41.18 32.61 13.74
C SER A 11 -41.81 31.76 14.86
N GLU A 12 -42.38 30.60 14.54
CA GLU A 12 -42.45 29.49 15.54
C GLU A 12 -41.95 28.13 15.03
N LYS A 13 -42.00 27.85 13.73
CA LYS A 13 -41.54 26.54 13.19
C LYS A 13 -40.00 26.38 13.09
N GLY A 14 -39.22 27.40 13.44
CA GLY A 14 -37.75 27.37 13.37
C GLY A 14 -37.04 27.09 14.70
N LYS A 15 -37.75 27.06 15.84
CA LYS A 15 -37.15 26.89 17.17
C LYS A 15 -37.25 25.46 17.72
N ASP A 16 -38.16 24.65 17.20
CA ASP A 16 -38.37 23.27 17.69
C ASP A 16 -37.42 22.24 17.05
N SER A 17 -36.93 22.50 15.83
CA SER A 17 -35.91 21.63 15.21
C SER A 17 -34.52 21.82 15.82
N LEU A 18 -34.28 22.92 16.55
CA LEU A 18 -32.99 23.23 17.18
C LEU A 18 -32.88 22.74 18.64
N ARG A 19 -33.95 22.15 19.22
CA ARG A 19 -33.87 21.48 20.53
C ARG A 19 -33.49 20.00 20.46
N HIS A 20 -33.54 19.40 19.26
CA HIS A 20 -33.20 17.99 19.06
C HIS A 20 -31.73 17.75 18.69
N LEU A 21 -30.95 18.81 18.43
CA LEU A 21 -29.54 18.73 18.04
C LEU A 21 -28.56 19.15 19.16
N SER A 22 -29.06 19.52 20.34
CA SER A 22 -28.23 19.78 21.53
C SER A 22 -28.11 18.58 22.48
N SER A 23 -28.69 17.42 22.15
CA SER A 23 -28.59 16.20 22.97
C SER A 23 -27.65 15.13 22.40
N LEU A 24 -26.94 15.44 21.31
CA LEU A 24 -25.83 14.63 20.79
C LEU A 24 -24.49 15.24 21.21
N GLY A 25 -24.42 15.69 22.47
CA GLY A 25 -23.15 15.63 23.19
C GLY A 25 -22.87 14.14 23.36
N SER A 26 -22.02 13.58 22.50
CA SER A 26 -21.46 12.26 22.69
C SER A 26 -20.84 12.24 24.09
N THR A 27 -21.55 11.63 25.01
CA THR A 27 -21.00 11.16 26.27
C THR A 27 -19.89 10.22 25.85
N PHE A 28 -18.66 10.72 25.83
CA PHE A 28 -17.49 9.86 25.93
C PHE A 28 -17.59 9.29 27.35
N THR A 29 -18.37 8.22 27.49
CA THR A 29 -18.40 7.40 28.68
C THR A 29 -17.00 6.83 28.81
N SER A 30 -16.18 7.50 29.60
CA SER A 30 -15.01 6.91 30.24
C SER A 30 -15.54 5.71 31.00
N GLN A 31 -15.56 4.55 30.37
CA GLN A 31 -15.89 3.29 31.04
C GLN A 31 -15.05 3.26 32.31
N SER A 32 -15.72 3.25 33.46
CA SER A 32 -15.03 3.16 34.73
C SER A 32 -14.28 1.83 34.75
N LYS A 33 -13.18 1.77 35.50
CA LYS A 33 -12.42 0.51 35.66
C LYS A 33 -13.34 -0.64 36.10
N ASP A 34 -14.37 -0.31 36.87
CA ASP A 34 -15.38 -1.21 37.39
C ASP A 34 -16.34 -1.74 36.29
N GLU A 35 -16.65 -0.96 35.25
CA GLU A 35 -17.42 -1.43 34.07
C GLU A 35 -16.59 -2.36 33.18
N LEU A 36 -15.29 -2.10 33.04
CA LEU A 36 -14.38 -2.97 32.28
C LEU A 36 -14.16 -4.31 33.00
N GLU A 37 -14.08 -4.30 34.34
CA GLU A 37 -14.02 -5.50 35.18
C GLU A 37 -15.36 -6.25 35.19
N ALA A 38 -16.51 -5.57 35.07
CA ALA A 38 -17.82 -6.22 34.95
C ALA A 38 -18.05 -6.91 33.59
N ALA A 39 -17.37 -6.47 32.52
CA ALA A 39 -17.39 -7.11 31.21
C ALA A 39 -16.40 -8.29 31.08
N TYR A 40 -15.61 -8.56 32.12
CA TYR A 40 -14.61 -9.62 32.13
C TYR A 40 -15.25 -11.00 32.12
N GLN A 41 -15.07 -11.75 31.03
CA GLN A 41 -15.45 -13.15 30.95
C GLN A 41 -14.25 -14.04 31.37
N PRO A 42 -14.45 -15.07 32.22
CA PRO A 42 -13.40 -16.01 32.57
C PRO A 42 -12.74 -16.63 31.32
N GLY A 43 -11.41 -16.51 31.19
CA GLY A 43 -10.64 -17.01 30.04
C GLY A 43 -10.10 -15.92 29.09
N TYR A 44 -10.54 -14.67 29.22
CA TYR A 44 -10.01 -13.55 28.42
C TYR A 44 -8.57 -13.18 28.83
N ASP A 45 -8.14 -13.54 30.04
CA ASP A 45 -6.75 -13.50 30.50
C ASP A 45 -5.79 -14.34 29.65
N LYS A 46 -6.31 -15.33 28.91
CA LYS A 46 -5.53 -16.20 28.03
C LYS A 46 -5.33 -15.61 26.63
N PHE A 47 -5.98 -14.49 26.31
CA PHE A 47 -5.78 -13.86 25.00
C PHE A 47 -4.38 -13.26 24.92
N GLU A 48 -3.58 -13.81 24.02
CA GLU A 48 -2.29 -13.24 23.67
C GLU A 48 -2.50 -12.25 22.54
N TYR A 49 -2.40 -10.97 22.86
CA TYR A 49 -2.34 -9.92 21.85
C TYR A 49 -0.93 -9.81 21.31
N GLU A 50 -0.80 -9.87 20.00
CA GLU A 50 0.46 -9.65 19.33
C GLU A 50 0.91 -8.19 19.52
N CYS A 51 2.17 -8.01 19.90
CA CYS A 51 2.78 -6.71 20.07
C CYS A 51 4.21 -6.77 19.58
N TYR A 52 4.54 -5.95 18.58
CA TYR A 52 5.85 -5.94 17.94
C TYR A 52 7.01 -5.70 18.93
N GLN A 53 6.74 -5.07 20.08
CA GLN A 53 7.74 -4.78 21.11
C GLN A 53 8.28 -6.04 21.81
N ARG A 54 7.56 -7.17 21.75
CA ARG A 54 8.02 -8.45 22.30
C ARG A 54 9.18 -9.05 21.49
N TYR A 55 9.35 -8.62 20.25
CA TYR A 55 10.39 -9.11 19.35
C TYR A 55 11.69 -8.33 19.54
N PRO A 56 12.85 -9.02 19.38
CA PRO A 56 14.15 -8.36 19.40
C PRO A 56 14.24 -7.32 18.28
N ASP A 57 15.07 -6.30 18.51
CA ASP A 57 15.32 -5.26 17.50
C ASP A 57 15.91 -5.87 16.23
N GLY A 58 15.64 -5.28 15.07
CA GLY A 58 15.96 -5.86 13.76
C GLY A 58 14.74 -6.27 12.95
N TRP A 59 14.99 -7.13 11.97
CA TRP A 59 13.97 -7.71 11.07
C TRP A 59 12.77 -8.33 11.79
N PRO A 60 12.92 -9.09 12.91
CA PRO A 60 11.76 -9.66 13.60
C PRO A 60 10.77 -8.59 14.09
N ARG A 61 11.27 -7.45 14.59
CA ARG A 61 10.43 -6.33 15.05
C ARG A 61 9.76 -5.61 13.90
N VAL A 62 10.46 -5.40 12.78
CA VAL A 62 9.87 -4.78 11.58
C VAL A 62 8.76 -5.66 11.01
N ALA A 63 8.99 -6.97 10.90
CA ALA A 63 8.00 -7.92 10.44
C ALA A 63 6.75 -7.91 11.35
N ALA A 64 6.94 -8.00 12.66
CA ALA A 64 5.83 -7.95 13.62
C ALA A 64 5.09 -6.60 13.62
N PHE A 65 5.77 -5.50 13.33
CA PHE A 65 5.13 -4.19 13.19
C PHE A 65 4.26 -4.12 11.93
N MET A 66 4.78 -4.60 10.78
CA MET A 66 4.04 -4.61 9.52
C MET A 66 2.83 -5.55 9.54
N ASP A 67 2.95 -6.69 10.22
CA ASP A 67 1.86 -7.66 10.36
C ASP A 67 0.80 -7.24 11.40
N GLY A 68 1.18 -6.42 12.39
CA GLY A 68 0.31 -6.04 13.49
C GLY A 68 -0.86 -5.10 13.13
N CYS A 69 -0.92 -4.57 11.91
CA CYS A 69 -2.04 -3.73 11.46
C CYS A 69 -2.24 -3.85 9.94
N ASP A 70 -3.50 -4.00 9.52
CA ASP A 70 -3.88 -4.06 8.10
C ASP A 70 -3.35 -2.88 7.27
N SER A 71 -3.29 -1.68 7.85
CA SER A 71 -2.70 -0.49 7.20
C SER A 71 -1.21 -0.65 6.89
N PHE A 72 -0.47 -1.48 7.62
CA PHE A 72 0.95 -1.74 7.37
C PHE A 72 1.20 -3.01 6.56
N GLY A 73 0.15 -3.69 6.11
CA GLY A 73 0.19 -4.80 5.16
C GLY A 73 0.53 -4.36 3.73
N ILE A 74 1.55 -3.50 3.61
CA ILE A 74 2.03 -2.90 2.37
C ILE A 74 3.40 -3.46 2.01
N PHE A 75 3.58 -3.81 0.75
CA PHE A 75 4.83 -4.41 0.27
C PHE A 75 5.23 -3.84 -1.08
N ARG A 76 6.52 -3.87 -1.37
CA ARG A 76 7.03 -3.44 -2.65
C ARG A 76 6.73 -4.48 -3.74
N ARG A 77 6.13 -4.08 -4.86
CA ARG A 77 5.85 -4.97 -6.00
C ARG A 77 7.05 -5.19 -6.92
N PHE A 78 8.10 -4.38 -6.82
CA PHE A 78 9.29 -4.42 -7.69
C PHE A 78 8.95 -4.36 -9.18
N GLY A 79 8.11 -3.41 -9.59
CA GLY A 79 7.52 -3.40 -10.93
C GLY A 79 8.56 -3.31 -12.06
N GLN A 80 9.57 -2.45 -11.89
CA GLN A 80 10.66 -2.32 -12.86
C GLN A 80 11.45 -3.63 -13.03
N CYS A 81 11.72 -4.34 -11.92
CA CYS A 81 12.47 -5.60 -11.95
C CYS A 81 11.69 -6.69 -12.71
N HIS A 82 10.39 -6.83 -12.43
CA HIS A 82 9.52 -7.74 -13.17
C HIS A 82 9.48 -7.42 -14.67
N SER A 83 9.27 -6.14 -15.02
CA SER A 83 9.28 -5.71 -16.42
C SER A 83 10.61 -6.00 -17.12
N ARG A 84 11.76 -5.79 -16.45
CA ARG A 84 13.08 -6.10 -17.01
C ARG A 84 13.24 -7.60 -17.29
N LEU A 85 12.83 -8.46 -16.37
CA LEU A 85 12.89 -9.91 -16.55
C LEU A 85 11.95 -10.39 -17.66
N LEU A 86 10.74 -9.83 -17.74
CA LEU A 86 9.80 -10.15 -18.82
C LEU A 86 10.37 -9.76 -20.19
N LEU A 87 10.94 -8.56 -20.32
CA LEU A 87 11.56 -8.11 -21.56
C LEU A 87 12.70 -9.03 -21.99
N LEU A 88 13.59 -9.40 -21.06
CA LEU A 88 14.68 -10.33 -21.33
C LEU A 88 14.17 -11.68 -21.85
N ARG A 89 13.14 -12.26 -21.21
CA ARG A 89 12.55 -13.54 -21.62
C ARG A 89 11.87 -13.43 -22.99
N MET A 90 11.15 -12.34 -23.26
CA MET A 90 10.54 -12.10 -24.58
C MET A 90 11.59 -12.05 -25.68
N THR A 91 12.71 -11.35 -25.47
CA THR A 91 13.81 -11.30 -26.44
C THR A 91 14.41 -12.69 -26.67
N ASN A 92 14.67 -13.46 -25.61
CA ASN A 92 15.19 -14.83 -25.75
C ASN A 92 14.23 -15.72 -26.56
N ILE A 93 12.93 -15.66 -26.27
CA ILE A 93 11.92 -16.43 -27.00
C ILE A 93 11.90 -16.02 -28.47
N GLN A 94 11.94 -14.72 -28.77
CA GLN A 94 11.96 -14.19 -30.12
C GLN A 94 13.21 -14.66 -30.90
N ASP A 95 14.39 -14.67 -30.25
CA ASP A 95 15.62 -15.15 -30.88
C ASP A 95 15.57 -16.66 -31.19
N ILE A 96 14.95 -17.46 -30.31
CA ILE A 96 14.75 -18.90 -30.54
C ILE A 96 13.72 -19.12 -31.65
N GLU A 97 12.61 -18.38 -31.64
CA GLU A 97 11.56 -18.43 -32.67
C GLU A 97 12.15 -18.13 -34.05
N LYS A 98 12.98 -17.09 -34.15
CA LYS A 98 13.68 -16.75 -35.39
C LYS A 98 14.60 -17.88 -35.87
N GLN A 99 15.41 -18.45 -34.97
CA GLN A 99 16.29 -19.57 -35.31
C GLN A 99 15.52 -20.81 -35.76
N LEU A 100 14.40 -21.12 -35.11
CA LEU A 100 13.52 -22.22 -35.52
C LEU A 100 12.91 -21.95 -36.90
N LEU A 101 12.42 -20.73 -37.15
CA LEU A 101 11.86 -20.36 -38.45
C LEU A 101 12.91 -20.43 -39.58
N ASP A 102 14.13 -19.98 -39.31
CA ASP A 102 15.23 -20.04 -40.28
C ASP A 102 15.64 -21.50 -40.56
N LEU A 103 15.63 -22.37 -39.55
CA LEU A 103 15.83 -23.81 -39.72
C LEU A 103 14.70 -24.47 -40.51
N ASP A 104 13.44 -24.10 -40.22
CA ASP A 104 12.28 -24.67 -40.91
C ASP A 104 12.30 -24.33 -42.40
N LYS A 105 12.65 -23.08 -42.76
CA LYS A 105 12.86 -22.67 -44.16
C LYS A 105 14.01 -23.43 -44.82
N SER A 106 15.13 -23.59 -44.10
CA SER A 106 16.29 -24.33 -44.61
C SER A 106 15.98 -25.82 -44.83
N ASP A 107 15.17 -26.42 -43.95
CA ASP A 107 14.72 -27.80 -44.08
C ASP A 107 13.71 -27.97 -45.23
N GLU A 108 12.88 -26.95 -45.52
CA GLU A 108 11.95 -26.94 -46.67
C GLU A 108 12.70 -26.91 -48.02
N GLU A 109 13.74 -26.09 -48.14
CA GLU A 109 14.54 -25.94 -49.36
C GLU A 109 15.51 -27.13 -49.58
N GLY A 110 15.84 -27.88 -48.52
CA GLY A 110 16.87 -28.92 -48.55
C GLY A 110 16.36 -30.37 -48.53
N ASP A 111 17.30 -31.32 -48.48
CA ASP A 111 17.03 -32.77 -48.38
C ASP A 111 16.49 -33.22 -46.99
N LYS A 112 16.19 -32.24 -46.13
CA LYS A 112 15.73 -32.44 -44.74
C LYS A 112 14.25 -32.16 -44.55
N ALA A 113 13.48 -31.96 -45.62
CA ALA A 113 12.04 -31.67 -45.57
C ALA A 113 11.22 -32.70 -44.78
N TRP A 114 11.73 -33.92 -44.63
CA TRP A 114 11.13 -34.96 -43.78
C TRP A 114 11.04 -34.55 -42.30
N ARG A 115 11.92 -33.68 -41.79
CA ARG A 115 11.91 -33.16 -40.41
C ARG A 115 10.71 -32.26 -40.10
N LEU A 116 10.16 -31.62 -41.13
CA LEU A 116 8.97 -30.77 -40.99
C LEU A 116 7.70 -31.61 -40.83
N LYS A 117 7.70 -32.83 -41.38
CA LYS A 117 6.53 -33.72 -41.43
C LYS A 117 6.55 -34.81 -40.38
N ASN A 118 7.72 -35.15 -39.84
CA ASN A 118 7.91 -36.26 -38.92
C ASN A 118 8.57 -35.80 -37.62
N ARG A 119 8.04 -36.29 -36.49
CA ARG A 119 8.64 -36.11 -35.16
C ARG A 119 9.86 -37.03 -34.92
N TYR A 120 9.92 -38.15 -35.63
CA TYR A 120 10.96 -39.17 -35.43
C TYR A 120 12.32 -38.65 -35.85
N HIS A 121 13.32 -38.82 -34.99
CA HIS A 121 14.70 -38.50 -35.29
C HIS A 121 15.51 -39.80 -35.35
N LYS A 122 16.22 -40.04 -36.46
CA LYS A 122 17.18 -41.17 -36.53
C LYS A 122 18.43 -40.82 -35.69
N GLU A 123 18.96 -41.79 -34.96
CA GLU A 123 20.23 -41.62 -34.23
C GLU A 123 21.37 -41.24 -35.19
N GLY A 124 22.22 -40.28 -34.79
CA GLY A 124 23.36 -39.79 -35.59
C GLY A 124 23.11 -38.54 -36.45
N PHE A 125 21.89 -38.00 -36.48
CA PHE A 125 21.56 -36.77 -37.22
C PHE A 125 21.64 -35.50 -36.35
N ASP A 126 21.63 -34.34 -37.01
CA ASP A 126 21.72 -33.00 -36.41
C ASP A 126 20.56 -32.68 -35.44
N THR A 127 20.89 -32.49 -34.16
CA THR A 127 19.97 -32.31 -33.02
C THR A 127 19.53 -30.86 -32.76
N LYS A 128 20.01 -29.89 -33.55
CA LYS A 128 19.83 -28.45 -33.29
C LYS A 128 18.37 -28.04 -33.10
N LYS A 129 17.47 -28.53 -33.96
CA LYS A 129 16.03 -28.20 -33.86
C LYS A 129 15.45 -28.63 -32.51
N ARG A 130 15.76 -29.84 -32.06
CA ARG A 130 15.29 -30.38 -30.78
C ARG A 130 15.88 -29.63 -29.59
N GLU A 131 17.14 -29.23 -29.68
CA GLU A 131 17.79 -28.41 -28.64
C GLU A 131 17.14 -27.03 -28.53
N LEU A 132 16.78 -26.41 -29.67
CA LEU A 132 16.06 -25.14 -29.70
C LEU A 132 14.62 -25.29 -29.17
N GLU A 133 13.91 -26.34 -29.53
CA GLU A 133 12.58 -26.65 -29.00
C GLU A 133 12.60 -26.85 -27.48
N ALA A 134 13.60 -27.58 -26.95
CA ALA A 134 13.76 -27.78 -25.51
C ALA A 134 14.10 -26.46 -24.78
N LYS A 135 14.93 -25.61 -25.39
CA LYS A 135 15.20 -24.26 -24.87
C LYS A 135 13.94 -23.39 -24.89
N LEU A 136 13.16 -23.44 -25.96
CA LEU A 136 11.90 -22.71 -26.09
C LEU A 136 10.91 -23.13 -25.00
N GLU A 137 10.75 -24.44 -24.77
CA GLU A 137 9.91 -24.98 -23.70
C GLU A 137 10.36 -24.44 -22.34
N THR A 138 11.66 -24.46 -22.05
CA THR A 138 12.23 -23.97 -20.80
C THR A 138 11.97 -22.47 -20.60
N GLU A 139 12.20 -21.65 -21.64
CA GLU A 139 11.96 -20.21 -21.58
C GLU A 139 10.47 -19.87 -21.41
N LEU A 140 9.57 -20.58 -22.10
CA LEU A 140 8.12 -20.41 -21.97
C LEU A 140 7.62 -20.81 -20.58
N LEU A 141 8.09 -21.92 -20.02
CA LEU A 141 7.75 -22.36 -18.67
C LEU A 141 8.22 -21.37 -17.60
N ALA A 142 9.28 -20.62 -17.84
CA ALA A 142 9.70 -19.52 -16.95
C ALA A 142 8.92 -18.22 -17.19
N TYR A 143 8.62 -17.89 -18.45
CA TYR A 143 7.96 -16.64 -18.85
C TYR A 143 6.49 -16.55 -18.39
N VAL A 144 5.70 -17.60 -18.63
CA VAL A 144 4.27 -17.61 -18.34
C VAL A 144 3.94 -17.36 -16.85
N PRO A 145 4.53 -18.08 -15.88
CA PRO A 145 4.24 -17.81 -14.47
C PRO A 145 4.73 -16.43 -14.03
N LEU A 146 5.87 -15.96 -14.55
CA LEU A 146 6.36 -14.61 -14.27
C LEU A 146 5.36 -13.54 -14.71
N LEU A 147 4.80 -13.68 -15.92
CA LEU A 147 3.80 -12.76 -16.45
C LEU A 147 2.51 -12.79 -15.62
N LYS A 148 2.01 -13.98 -15.28
CA LYS A 148 0.81 -14.15 -14.45
C LYS A 148 0.98 -13.54 -13.05
N ASN A 149 2.12 -13.79 -12.40
CA ASN A 149 2.42 -13.22 -11.09
C ASN A 149 2.53 -11.70 -11.16
N TYR A 150 3.18 -11.17 -12.19
CA TYR A 150 3.29 -9.73 -12.35
C TYR A 150 1.94 -9.06 -12.66
N GLN A 151 1.10 -9.70 -13.48
CA GLN A 151 -0.28 -9.26 -13.72
C GLN A 151 -1.06 -9.22 -12.41
N TYR A 152 -0.96 -10.27 -11.58
CA TYR A 152 -1.61 -10.33 -10.27
C TYR A 152 -1.13 -9.18 -9.37
N LEU A 153 0.19 -8.99 -9.22
CA LEU A 153 0.74 -7.89 -8.42
C LEU A 153 0.30 -6.51 -8.92
N LYS A 154 0.15 -6.34 -10.24
CA LYS A 154 -0.31 -5.08 -10.85
C LYS A 154 -1.82 -4.84 -10.68
N SER A 155 -2.59 -5.91 -10.43
CA SER A 155 -4.02 -5.83 -10.15
C SER A 155 -4.35 -5.44 -8.71
N LEU A 156 -3.37 -5.53 -7.80
CA LEU A 156 -3.50 -5.08 -6.43
C LEU A 156 -3.49 -3.55 -6.36
N ASP A 157 -4.20 -3.02 -5.37
CA ASP A 157 -4.29 -1.58 -5.17
C ASP A 157 -2.95 -1.02 -4.69
N GLN A 158 -2.63 0.19 -5.17
CA GLN A 158 -1.48 0.93 -4.69
C GLN A 158 -1.65 1.23 -3.19
N ALA A 159 -0.56 1.12 -2.43
CA ALA A 159 -0.57 1.44 -1.02
C ALA A 159 -1.00 2.91 -0.78
N PRO A 160 -1.89 3.18 0.19
CA PRO A 160 -2.22 4.55 0.54
C PRO A 160 -0.97 5.32 1.00
N GLU A 161 -0.80 6.54 0.51
CA GLU A 161 0.36 7.39 0.85
C GLU A 161 0.54 7.54 2.36
N LYS A 162 -0.56 7.72 3.11
CA LYS A 162 -0.56 7.83 4.57
C LYS A 162 0.05 6.61 5.27
N ASP A 163 -0.21 5.42 4.74
CA ASP A 163 0.18 4.16 5.35
C ASP A 163 1.69 3.93 5.16
N HIS A 164 2.17 4.18 3.95
CA HIS A 164 3.60 4.23 3.64
C HIS A 164 4.33 5.27 4.51
N ASP A 165 3.78 6.48 4.61
CA ASP A 165 4.31 7.56 5.44
C ASP A 165 4.45 7.18 6.92
N SER A 166 3.46 6.45 7.42
CA SER A 166 3.40 6.01 8.81
C SER A 166 4.45 4.94 9.10
N LEU A 167 4.60 3.97 8.19
CA LEU A 167 5.67 2.98 8.24
C LEU A 167 7.05 3.65 8.19
N PHE A 168 7.25 4.60 7.26
CA PHE A 168 8.52 5.33 7.13
C PHE A 168 8.89 6.08 8.41
N LYS A 169 7.95 6.84 8.97
CA LYS A 169 8.16 7.58 10.23
C LYS A 169 8.51 6.64 11.37
N TRP A 170 7.86 5.46 11.44
CA TRP A 170 8.16 4.48 12.47
C TRP A 170 9.56 3.89 12.32
N ILE A 171 9.97 3.46 11.12
CA ILE A 171 11.32 2.94 10.85
C ILE A 171 12.36 4.01 11.16
N TRP A 172 12.13 5.25 10.70
CA TRP A 172 13.05 6.36 10.91
C TRP A 172 13.23 6.74 12.39
N ALA A 173 12.15 6.69 13.17
CA ALA A 173 12.17 7.04 14.59
C ALA A 173 12.78 5.94 15.47
N ASN A 174 12.47 4.67 15.20
CA ASN A 174 12.92 3.55 16.03
C ASN A 174 14.29 3.03 15.58
N LYS A 175 14.67 3.25 14.32
CA LYS A 175 15.89 2.72 13.69
C LYS A 175 16.11 1.24 14.00
N PRO A 176 15.12 0.36 13.74
CA PRO A 176 15.26 -1.05 14.07
C PRO A 176 16.27 -1.76 13.16
N LEU A 177 16.68 -1.16 12.05
CA LEU A 177 17.61 -1.72 11.06
C LEU A 177 18.82 -0.80 10.88
N ASP A 178 19.94 -1.39 10.44
CA ASP A 178 21.16 -0.66 10.10
C ASP A 178 21.00 0.20 8.84
N GLU A 179 21.96 1.11 8.62
CA GLU A 179 21.97 1.98 7.44
C GLU A 179 22.02 1.17 6.13
N GLY A 180 21.15 1.49 5.17
CA GLY A 180 21.03 0.78 3.89
C GLY A 180 20.02 -0.37 3.88
N GLU A 181 19.76 -1.01 5.02
CA GLU A 181 18.86 -2.18 5.10
C GLU A 181 17.38 -1.81 4.86
N TYR A 182 17.02 -0.55 5.04
CA TYR A 182 15.67 -0.03 4.82
C TYR A 182 15.52 0.77 3.52
N ASP A 183 16.48 0.72 2.59
CA ASP A 183 16.45 1.49 1.33
C ASP A 183 15.22 1.20 0.46
N TRP A 184 14.63 0.01 0.62
CA TRP A 184 13.39 -0.37 -0.05
C TRP A 184 12.22 0.56 0.27
N ILE A 185 12.23 1.27 1.40
CA ILE A 185 11.15 2.18 1.79
C ILE A 185 11.11 3.47 0.97
N TYR A 186 12.20 3.85 0.31
CA TYR A 186 12.29 5.11 -0.43
C TYR A 186 11.55 5.13 -1.77
N HIS A 187 10.76 4.09 -2.07
CA HIS A 187 10.03 3.91 -3.33
C HIS A 187 8.51 3.87 -3.13
N PRO A 188 7.85 4.97 -2.68
CA PRO A 188 6.43 4.97 -2.31
C PRO A 188 5.50 4.48 -3.42
N GLU A 189 5.78 4.84 -4.68
CA GLU A 189 4.97 4.47 -5.85
C GLU A 189 5.00 2.98 -6.20
N ASP A 190 5.94 2.23 -5.64
CA ASP A 190 6.12 0.80 -5.90
C ASP A 190 5.52 -0.07 -4.78
N PHE A 191 4.90 0.53 -3.76
CA PHE A 191 4.17 -0.21 -2.73
C PHE A 191 2.74 -0.53 -3.16
N ILE A 192 2.33 -1.75 -2.84
CA ILE A 192 0.97 -2.27 -3.01
C ILE A 192 0.42 -2.67 -1.65
N SER A 193 -0.90 -2.58 -1.50
CA SER A 193 -1.60 -3.07 -0.32
C SER A 193 -2.07 -4.50 -0.55
N ILE A 194 -1.78 -5.40 0.39
CA ILE A 194 -2.32 -6.78 0.34
C ILE A 194 -3.78 -6.79 0.78
N VAL A 195 -4.13 -5.91 1.72
CA VAL A 195 -5.51 -5.73 2.16
C VAL A 195 -6.20 -4.79 1.19
N ALA A 196 -7.37 -5.19 0.68
CA ALA A 196 -8.19 -4.32 -0.15
C ALA A 196 -8.41 -3.00 0.60
N PRO A 197 -8.25 -1.84 -0.07
CA PRO A 197 -8.33 -0.55 0.58
C PRO A 197 -9.68 -0.45 1.27
N GLN A 198 -9.62 -0.42 2.61
CA GLN A 198 -10.75 -0.02 3.46
C GLN A 198 -10.97 1.46 3.14
N GLN A 199 -11.66 1.76 2.03
CA GLN A 199 -12.08 3.11 1.73
C GLN A 199 -13.02 3.52 2.84
N ASN A 200 -12.49 4.22 3.84
CA ASN A 200 -13.27 4.93 4.83
C ASN A 200 -14.07 5.98 4.05
N ARG A 201 -15.27 5.63 3.59
CA ARG A 201 -16.19 6.53 2.88
C ARG A 201 -16.42 7.80 3.69
N ILE A 202 -16.35 7.68 5.02
CA ILE A 202 -16.40 8.78 5.97
C ILE A 202 -15.17 9.69 5.84
N GLU A 203 -13.95 9.16 5.71
CA GLU A 203 -12.74 9.95 5.50
C GLU A 203 -12.77 10.69 4.16
N VAL A 204 -13.17 10.01 3.08
CA VAL A 204 -13.35 10.63 1.76
C VAL A 204 -14.43 11.71 1.80
N LEU A 205 -15.53 11.46 2.53
CA LEU A 205 -16.60 12.43 2.74
C LEU A 205 -16.12 13.62 3.57
N ILE A 206 -15.37 13.40 4.65
CA ILE A 206 -14.78 14.44 5.50
C ILE A 206 -13.81 15.28 4.67
N ARG A 207 -12.90 14.68 3.90
CA ARG A 207 -11.99 15.40 3.00
C ARG A 207 -12.76 16.20 1.95
N ARG A 208 -13.81 15.63 1.35
CA ARG A 208 -14.70 16.33 0.40
C ARG A 208 -15.44 17.50 1.05
N HIS A 209 -15.91 17.34 2.29
CA HIS A 209 -16.63 18.39 3.02
C HIS A 209 -15.69 19.51 3.51
N LEU A 210 -14.49 19.15 3.97
CA LEU A 210 -13.44 20.09 4.40
C LEU A 210 -12.94 20.92 3.22
N ASN A 211 -12.74 20.31 2.06
CA ASN A 211 -12.28 21.02 0.85
C ASN A 211 -13.38 21.89 0.22
N ALA A 212 -14.66 21.50 0.35
CA ALA A 212 -15.78 22.26 -0.20
C ALA A 212 -16.23 23.47 0.66
N ARG A 213 -15.85 23.53 1.95
CA ARG A 213 -16.24 24.62 2.87
C ARG A 213 -15.08 25.05 3.76
N PRO A 214 -14.21 25.97 3.30
CA PRO A 214 -12.94 26.32 3.97
C PRO A 214 -13.06 27.09 5.31
N LYS A 215 -14.28 27.28 5.86
CA LYS A 215 -14.55 28.14 7.03
C LYS A 215 -15.48 27.49 8.08
N THR A 216 -15.26 26.23 8.47
CA THR A 216 -15.99 25.59 9.58
C THR A 216 -15.11 25.28 10.79
N PHE A 217 -15.74 25.20 11.96
CA PHE A 217 -15.15 24.98 13.30
C PHE A 217 -14.24 23.73 13.39
N LEU A 218 -14.39 22.76 12.48
CA LEU A 218 -13.56 21.56 12.40
C LEU A 218 -12.08 21.87 12.14
N LYS A 219 -11.74 23.06 11.62
CA LYS A 219 -10.34 23.50 11.44
C LYS A 219 -9.60 23.75 12.76
N VAL A 220 -10.34 23.94 13.87
CA VAL A 220 -9.77 24.13 15.22
C VAL A 220 -9.29 22.80 15.81
N TYR A 221 -9.94 21.70 15.44
CA TYR A 221 -9.62 20.35 15.92
C TYR A 221 -8.79 19.54 14.93
N PHE A 222 -8.91 19.84 13.63
CA PHE A 222 -8.11 19.28 12.54
C PHE A 222 -7.51 20.43 11.73
N PRO A 223 -6.44 21.08 12.22
CA PRO A 223 -5.78 22.10 11.42
C PRO A 223 -5.25 21.43 10.14
N PRO A 224 -5.55 21.97 8.95
CA PRO A 224 -4.86 21.52 7.75
C PRO A 224 -3.37 21.79 7.94
N VAL A 225 -2.54 20.88 7.45
CA VAL A 225 -1.10 21.06 7.38
C VAL A 225 -0.83 22.45 6.78
N PRO A 226 -0.07 23.32 7.46
CA PRO A 226 0.15 24.68 6.99
C PRO A 226 0.71 24.66 5.57
N GLN A 227 0.16 25.49 4.67
CA GLN A 227 0.62 25.63 3.29
C GLN A 227 2.11 26.04 3.18
N SER A 228 2.78 26.40 4.28
CA SER A 228 4.23 26.53 4.34
C SER A 228 5.00 25.20 4.16
N GLN A 229 4.30 24.06 4.12
CA GLN A 229 4.86 22.75 3.71
C GLN A 229 4.47 22.33 2.28
N LEU A 230 3.64 23.10 1.58
CA LEU A 230 3.41 22.91 0.14
C LEU A 230 4.35 23.87 -0.60
N LYS A 231 5.45 23.34 -1.14
CA LYS A 231 6.33 24.13 -2.01
C LYS A 231 5.53 24.57 -3.26
N PRO A 232 5.58 25.85 -3.65
CA PRO A 232 5.00 26.28 -4.91
C PRO A 232 5.91 25.82 -6.07
N GLY A 233 5.31 25.05 -6.99
CA GLY A 233 5.71 24.80 -8.38
C GLY A 233 7.18 24.52 -8.66
N TYR A 234 7.51 23.27 -9.03
CA TYR A 234 8.67 23.00 -9.87
C TYR A 234 8.36 21.96 -10.94
N ASP A 235 8.36 22.47 -12.17
CA ASP A 235 8.58 21.74 -13.41
C ASP A 235 9.81 20.84 -13.33
N TYR A 236 9.75 19.73 -14.07
CA TYR A 236 10.87 18.81 -14.28
C TYR A 236 11.99 19.49 -15.10
N HIS A 237 12.98 20.07 -14.42
CA HIS A 237 14.31 20.25 -15.00
C HIS A 237 15.41 20.18 -13.93
N GLY A 238 16.27 19.16 -14.05
CA GLY A 238 17.72 19.26 -13.87
C GLY A 238 18.32 19.46 -12.48
N ASP A 239 19.07 18.43 -12.06
CA ASP A 239 20.38 18.52 -11.40
C ASP A 239 20.56 18.96 -9.92
N ARG A 240 21.18 18.00 -9.20
CA ARG A 240 22.36 18.13 -8.33
C ARG A 240 22.22 18.59 -6.85
N GLN A 241 22.42 17.59 -5.97
CA GLN A 241 23.17 17.56 -4.70
C GLN A 241 23.35 18.87 -3.89
N GLN A 242 22.90 18.88 -2.62
CA GLN A 242 23.77 19.17 -1.46
C GLN A 242 23.01 19.03 -0.13
N GLY A 243 23.59 18.27 0.79
CA GLY A 243 23.04 18.00 2.12
C GLY A 243 23.11 19.18 3.07
N ARG A 244 22.22 19.18 4.07
CA ARG A 244 22.38 19.94 5.32
C ARG A 244 21.84 19.15 6.50
N ASN A 245 22.73 18.99 7.49
CA ASN A 245 22.49 18.47 8.83
C ASN A 245 21.41 19.26 9.57
N TYR A 246 20.50 18.56 10.23
CA TYR A 246 19.73 19.10 11.35
C TYR A 246 19.85 18.16 12.54
N ASP A 247 20.49 18.70 13.58
CA ASP A 247 20.65 18.10 14.89
C ASP A 247 19.35 18.28 15.69
N ILE A 248 18.67 17.17 16.02
CA ILE A 248 17.45 17.17 16.83
C ILE A 248 17.72 16.33 18.08
N LYS A 249 17.79 17.02 19.22
CA LYS A 249 17.89 16.41 20.55
C LYS A 249 16.64 15.55 20.81
N VAL A 250 16.83 14.24 20.88
CA VAL A 250 15.80 13.26 21.25
C VAL A 250 15.72 13.15 22.77
N VAL A 251 14.57 13.53 23.33
CA VAL A 251 14.22 13.26 24.73
C VAL A 251 13.83 11.79 24.85
N LYS A 252 14.72 10.96 25.40
CA LYS A 252 14.39 9.58 25.80
C LYS A 252 13.43 9.62 26.99
N ARG A 253 12.20 9.14 26.81
CA ARG A 253 11.33 8.75 27.94
C ARG A 253 11.38 7.23 28.05
N GLY A 254 12.01 6.75 29.11
CA GLY A 254 12.04 5.34 29.49
C GLY A 254 10.64 4.84 29.84
N CYS A 255 10.31 3.64 29.37
CA CYS A 255 9.08 2.95 29.70
C CYS A 255 9.21 2.41 31.13
N ALA A 256 8.86 3.22 32.11
CA ALA A 256 8.61 2.76 33.47
C ALA A 256 7.16 2.27 33.53
N ARG A 257 7.00 1.00 33.93
CA ARG A 257 5.74 0.40 34.40
C ARG A 257 4.96 1.44 35.17
N HIS A 258 3.73 1.75 34.77
CA HIS A 258 2.60 2.09 35.63
C HIS A 258 1.35 2.09 34.76
N HIS A 259 0.35 1.32 35.17
CA HIS A 259 -1.03 1.47 34.75
C HIS A 259 -1.41 2.96 34.71
N LYS A 260 -1.85 3.43 33.54
CA LYS A 260 -2.93 4.42 33.38
C LYS A 260 -3.23 4.60 31.89
N ALA A 261 -4.53 4.62 31.62
CA ALA A 261 -5.18 4.74 30.33
C ALA A 261 -4.71 5.96 29.52
N PHE A 262 -4.60 5.79 28.21
CA PHE A 262 -4.89 6.82 27.19
C PHE A 262 -5.11 6.13 25.84
N LEU A 263 -6.32 5.61 25.63
CA LEU A 263 -6.88 5.37 24.30
C LEU A 263 -7.89 6.50 24.06
N LEU A 264 -7.47 7.47 23.26
CA LEU A 264 -8.33 8.31 22.45
C LEU A 264 -7.69 8.27 21.07
N PHE A 265 -8.15 7.35 20.23
CA PHE A 265 -8.59 7.55 18.84
C PHE A 265 -9.12 6.22 18.30
#